data_AF-A0A357HHA5-F1
#
_entry.id   AF-A0A357HHA5-F1
#
_cell.length_a   1.000
_cell.length_b   1.000
_cell.length_c   1.000
_cell.angle_alpha   90.00
_cell.angle_beta   90.00
_cell.angle_gamma   90.00
#
_symmetry.space_group_name_H-M   'P 1'
#
loop_
_entity.id
_entity.type
_entity.pdbx_description
1 polymer ?
#
loop_
_entity_poly.entity_id
_entity_poly.type
_entity_poly.pdbx_seq_one_letter_code
_entity_poly.pdbx_strand_id
1 'polypeptide(L)'
;RHIEKTGKRIVLIFKDMKADYLKLVEGDAFFTCKDGVKVRDAVKLAAETGERQNIPVNITVTVPSHLGNEPAAQYTLTLSIKDKSES
;
A
#
# COMPACT_ATOMS: atom_id res chain seq x y z
N ARG A 1 0.33 -10.17 8.26
CA ARG A 1 0.39 -10.35 9.73
C ARG A 1 1.27 -9.29 10.43
N HIS A 2 1.21 -7.99 10.06
CA HIS A 2 1.95 -6.94 10.79
C HIS A 2 1.08 -6.28 11.86
N ILE A 3 -0.19 -6.03 11.52
CA ILE A 3 -1.21 -5.47 12.43
C ILE A 3 -1.48 -6.41 13.62
N GLU A 4 -1.75 -7.69 13.38
CA GLU A 4 -2.05 -8.67 14.44
C GLU A 4 -0.94 -8.77 15.49
N LYS A 5 0.32 -8.56 15.09
CA LYS A 5 1.49 -8.67 15.98
C LYS A 5 1.60 -7.53 16.98
N THR A 6 0.89 -6.42 16.78
CA THR A 6 0.95 -5.28 17.72
C THR A 6 0.07 -5.49 18.95
N GLY A 7 -0.88 -6.45 18.91
CA GLY A 7 -1.89 -6.61 19.96
C GLY A 7 -2.88 -5.44 20.06
N LYS A 8 -2.85 -4.50 19.11
CA LYS A 8 -3.65 -3.27 19.11
C LYS A 8 -4.72 -3.29 18.02
N ARG A 9 -5.77 -2.49 18.19
CA ARG A 9 -6.82 -2.29 17.18
C ARG A 9 -6.35 -1.33 16.09
N ILE A 10 -5.39 -1.75 15.28
CA ILE A 10 -4.90 -0.95 14.15
C ILE A 10 -5.90 -1.01 12.99
N VAL A 11 -6.35 0.16 12.54
CA VAL A 11 -7.20 0.35 11.37
C VAL A 11 -6.38 1.00 10.26
N LEU A 12 -6.52 0.48 9.05
CA LEU A 12 -5.91 1.00 7.83
C LEU A 12 -7.00 1.41 6.85
N ILE A 13 -6.89 2.62 6.30
CA ILE A 13 -7.74 3.11 5.21
C ILE A 13 -6.87 3.63 4.06
N PHE A 14 -7.44 3.66 2.85
CA PHE A 14 -6.85 4.35 1.71
C PHE A 14 -7.33 5.79 1.74
N LYS A 15 -6.41 6.74 1.98
CA LYS A 15 -6.73 8.17 2.09
C LYS A 15 -6.92 8.81 0.73
N ASP A 16 -6.04 8.47 -0.19
CA ASP A 16 -6.03 8.97 -1.56
C ASP A 16 -5.26 8.00 -2.47
N MET A 17 -5.43 8.19 -3.77
CA MET A 17 -4.84 7.40 -4.84
C MET A 17 -4.52 8.31 -6.02
N LYS A 18 -3.34 8.11 -6.62
CA LYS A 18 -3.00 8.57 -7.97
C LYS A 18 -2.67 7.36 -8.84
N ALA A 19 -3.11 7.38 -10.08
CA ALA A 19 -2.77 6.37 -11.09
C ALA A 19 -2.32 7.05 -12.38
N ASP A 20 -1.18 6.61 -12.90
CA ASP A 20 -0.64 7.00 -14.20
C ASP A 20 -0.71 5.77 -15.14
N TYR A 21 -1.57 5.84 -16.16
CA TYR A 21 -1.74 4.78 -17.16
C TYR A 21 -0.81 5.03 -18.34
N LEU A 22 0.16 4.13 -18.54
CA LEU A 22 1.25 4.31 -19.50
C LEU A 22 0.97 3.57 -20.82
N LYS A 23 0.34 2.40 -20.72
CA LYS A 23 0.01 1.52 -21.86
C LYS A 23 -1.35 0.86 -21.66
N LEU A 24 -1.94 0.38 -22.75
CA LEU A 24 -3.17 -0.41 -22.68
C LEU A 24 -2.91 -1.74 -21.96
N VAL A 25 -3.81 -2.10 -21.06
CA VAL A 25 -3.77 -3.37 -20.32
C VAL A 25 -4.60 -4.38 -21.10
N GLU A 26 -3.94 -5.18 -21.93
CA GLU A 26 -4.57 -6.28 -22.68
C GLU A 26 -4.18 -7.60 -22.04
N GLY A 27 -5.07 -8.20 -21.25
CA GLY A 27 -4.83 -9.45 -20.52
C GLY A 27 -4.62 -9.27 -19.01
N ASP A 28 -3.99 -10.26 -18.37
CA ASP A 28 -3.86 -10.32 -16.92
C ASP A 28 -2.88 -9.27 -16.39
N ALA A 29 -3.38 -8.41 -15.50
CA ALA A 29 -2.61 -7.35 -14.87
C ALA A 29 -2.10 -7.77 -13.48
N PHE A 30 -0.79 -7.67 -13.28
CA PHE A 30 -0.11 -8.00 -12.03
C PHE A 30 0.27 -6.73 -11.29
N PHE A 31 -0.38 -6.49 -10.15
CA PHE A 31 -0.14 -5.35 -9.27
C PHE A 31 0.91 -5.72 -8.21
N THR A 32 2.10 -5.15 -8.30
CA THR A 32 3.21 -5.45 -7.39
C THR A 32 3.56 -4.23 -6.54
N CYS A 33 3.58 -4.41 -5.21
CA CYS A 33 4.05 -3.42 -4.25
C CYS A 33 5.29 -3.96 -3.52
N LYS A 34 6.37 -3.17 -3.49
CA LYS A 34 7.61 -3.54 -2.79
C LYS A 34 7.79 -2.81 -1.44
N ASP A 35 6.82 -2.00 -1.06
CA ASP A 35 6.86 -1.14 0.14
C ASP A 35 6.43 -1.86 1.43
N GLY A 36 6.51 -3.20 1.48
CA GLY A 36 6.06 -3.99 2.64
C GLY A 36 6.77 -3.62 3.95
N VAL A 37 8.07 -3.30 3.90
CA VAL A 37 8.86 -2.80 5.03
C VAL A 37 8.29 -1.47 5.56
N LYS A 38 8.01 -0.53 4.65
CA LYS A 38 7.44 0.78 4.98
C LYS A 38 6.08 0.65 5.67
N VAL A 39 5.23 -0.25 5.18
CA VAL A 39 3.93 -0.53 5.80
C VAL A 39 4.09 -1.09 7.21
N ARG A 40 4.97 -2.07 7.40
CA ARG A 40 5.25 -2.64 8.73
C ARG A 40 5.71 -1.57 9.71
N ASP A 41 6.64 -0.72 9.31
CA ASP A 41 7.23 0.28 10.20
C ASP A 41 6.20 1.36 10.56
N ALA A 42 5.32 1.74 9.63
CA ALA A 42 4.20 2.63 9.92
C ALA A 42 3.15 2.00 10.86
N VAL A 43 2.86 0.71 10.73
CA VAL A 43 2.00 -0.02 11.69
C VAL A 43 2.61 -0.01 13.09
N LYS A 44 3.91 -0.27 13.20
CA LYS A 44 4.63 -0.23 14.48
C LYS A 44 4.58 1.16 15.10
N LEU A 45 4.88 2.20 14.32
CA LEU A 45 4.86 3.59 14.80
C LEU A 45 3.46 4.03 15.24
N ALA A 46 2.42 3.68 14.50
CA ALA A 46 1.03 3.94 14.89
C ALA A 46 0.67 3.24 16.21
N ALA A 47 1.14 2.01 16.40
CA ALA A 47 0.92 1.27 17.65
C ALA A 47 1.72 1.86 18.82
N GLU A 48 2.95 2.34 18.60
CA GLU A 48 3.79 2.91 19.66
C GLU A 48 3.30 4.29 20.12
N THR A 49 2.89 5.13 19.16
CA THR A 49 2.57 6.54 19.42
C THR A 49 1.09 6.83 19.61
N GLY A 50 0.21 5.95 19.12
CA GLY A 50 -1.23 6.24 19.00
C GLY A 50 -1.56 7.23 17.86
N GLU A 51 -0.55 7.87 17.27
CA GLU A 51 -0.72 8.87 16.23
C GLU A 51 -0.98 8.25 14.85
N ARG A 52 -1.78 8.96 14.05
CA ARG A 52 -2.13 8.51 12.70
C ARG A 52 -0.93 8.65 11.76
N GLN A 53 -0.55 7.55 11.11
CA GLN A 53 0.53 7.51 10.13
C GLN A 53 -0.05 7.54 8.72
N ASN A 54 0.33 8.53 7.91
CA ASN A 54 -0.01 8.60 6.50
C ASN A 54 1.23 8.30 5.67
N ILE A 55 1.25 7.18 4.94
CA ILE A 55 2.39 6.78 4.13
C ILE A 55 1.96 6.48 2.70
N PRO A 56 2.63 7.04 1.67
CA PRO A 56 2.40 6.62 0.30
C PRO A 56 3.09 5.28 0.05
N VAL A 57 2.43 4.37 -0.66
CA VAL A 57 3.00 3.13 -1.22
C VAL A 57 2.87 3.15 -2.73
N ASN A 58 3.87 2.57 -3.40
CA ASN A 58 3.94 2.55 -4.86
C ASN A 58 3.62 1.15 -5.37
N ILE A 59 2.75 1.09 -6.38
CA ILE A 59 2.36 -0.14 -7.05
C ILE A 59 2.74 -0.02 -8.51
N THR A 60 3.47 -1.01 -9.00
CA THR A 60 3.77 -1.17 -10.42
C THR A 60 2.83 -2.22 -11.00
N VAL A 61 2.17 -1.88 -12.10
CA VAL A 61 1.29 -2.80 -12.83
C VAL A 61 2.01 -3.30 -14.06
N THR A 62 2.09 -4.62 -14.23
CA THR A 62 2.71 -5.28 -15.39
C THR A 62 1.70 -6.22 -16.06
N VAL A 63 1.89 -6.49 -17.34
CA VAL A 63 1.10 -7.48 -18.11
C VAL A 63 2.09 -8.47 -18.74
N PRO A 64 2.52 -9.51 -18.02
CA PRO A 64 3.62 -10.37 -18.44
C PRO A 64 3.42 -11.03 -19.80
N SER A 65 2.17 -11.35 -20.16
CA SER A 65 1.83 -11.99 -21.44
C SER A 65 2.13 -11.14 -22.67
N HIS A 66 2.14 -9.80 -22.54
CA HIS A 66 2.31 -8.88 -23.68
C HIS A 66 3.43 -7.86 -23.50
N LEU A 67 3.63 -7.37 -22.27
CA LEU A 67 4.59 -6.31 -21.93
C LEU A 67 5.79 -6.82 -21.13
N GLY A 68 5.83 -8.11 -20.79
CA GLY A 68 6.87 -8.68 -19.94
C GLY A 68 6.96 -7.96 -18.60
N ASN A 69 8.13 -7.41 -18.28
CA ASN A 69 8.37 -6.65 -17.05
C ASN A 69 8.13 -5.14 -17.19
N GLU A 70 7.73 -4.67 -18.38
CA GLU A 70 7.47 -3.25 -18.58
C GLU A 70 6.18 -2.82 -17.87
N PRO A 71 6.18 -1.65 -17.20
CA PRO A 71 5.01 -1.17 -16.51
C PRO A 71 3.93 -0.69 -17.48
N ALA A 72 2.72 -1.21 -17.33
CA ALA A 72 1.51 -0.72 -18.01
C ALA A 72 0.90 0.49 -17.28
N ALA A 73 1.04 0.53 -15.95
CA ALA A 73 0.59 1.64 -15.11
C ALA A 73 1.40 1.74 -13.82
N GLN A 74 1.37 2.92 -13.20
CA GLN A 74 1.96 3.18 -11.88
C GLN A 74 0.91 3.79 -10.96
N TYR A 75 0.87 3.33 -9.72
CA TYR A 75 -0.04 3.87 -8.71
C TYR A 75 0.75 4.35 -7.50
N THR A 76 0.29 5.45 -6.92
CA THR A 76 0.67 5.87 -5.57
C THR A 76 -0.60 5.87 -4.72
N LEU A 77 -0.63 5.07 -3.66
CA LEU A 77 -1.75 5.02 -2.72
C LEU A 77 -1.28 5.51 -1.36
N THR A 78 -1.98 6.46 -0.76
CA THR A 78 -1.69 6.88 0.61
C THR A 78 -2.46 6.02 1.59
N LEU A 79 -1.73 5.20 2.36
CA LEU A 79 -2.29 4.43 3.47
C LEU A 79 -2.33 5.31 4.71
N SER A 80 -3.50 5.35 5.37
CA SER A 80 -3.67 6.02 6.65
C SER A 80 -3.94 4.98 7.73
N ILE A 81 -3.00 4.87 8.67
CA ILE A 81 -2.94 3.82 9.69
C ILE A 81 -3.14 4.48 11.06
N LYS A 82 -4.08 3.98 11.86
CA LYS A 82 -4.37 4.52 13.20
C LYS A 82 -4.66 3.39 14.20
N ASP A 83 -4.14 3.54 15.41
CA ASP A 83 -4.59 2.76 16.57
C ASP A 83 -5.94 3.27 17.09
N LYS A 84 -6.94 2.38 17.15
CA LYS A 84 -8.31 2.63 17.62
C LYS A 84 -8.60 1.99 18.98
N SER A 85 -7.57 1.59 19.72
CA SER A 85 -7.74 0.95 21.04
C SER A 85 -8.25 1.92 22.11
N GLU A 86 -8.05 3.24 21.94
CA GLU A 86 -8.52 4.30 22.85
C GLU A 86 -9.70 5.12 22.28
N SER A 87 -10.59 4.51 21.50
CA SER A 87 -11.80 5.14 20.94
C SER A 87 -13.08 4.57 21.54
#